data_AF-A0A817PWL1-F1
#
_entry.id   AF-A0A817PWL1-F1
#
_cell.length_a   1.000
_cell.length_b   1.000
_cell.length_c   1.000
_cell.angle_alpha   90.00
_cell.angle_beta   90.00
_cell.angle_gamma   90.00
#
_symmetry.space_group_name_H-M   'P 1'
#
loop_
_entity.id
_entity.type
_entity.pdbx_description
1 polymer ?
#
loop_
_entity_poly.entity_id
_entity_poly.type
_entity_poly.pdbx_seq_one_letter_code
_entity_poly.pdbx_strand_id
1 'polypeptide(L)'
;MWPSRITTPLVYILVTLFGVGTWLNLQGVFLQFPLIVPQVVEGWRLPAIMGLIANSGTIALFIVAIIRWCSRGKVAYEIPVNIGILSIGTGALVALAFLWNKTSIIAGSRHSTYLMALSFCLALVDVTSNATFMPFLNRYELRFLNGFLFGEALSSLLPGLLGLAQGVGGETCQNGTSIQHPPRFSVQVYLIGLSVIMICSFLAFIILCSTKIGRHKTNDTQ
;
A
#
# COMPACT_ATOMS: atom_id res chain seq x y z
N MET A 1 26.28 -8.63 18.94
CA MET A 1 25.26 -9.64 19.29
C MET A 1 24.27 -8.96 20.23
N TRP A 2 23.07 -8.62 19.77
CA TRP A 2 22.10 -7.88 20.62
C TRP A 2 21.48 -8.84 21.64
N PRO A 3 21.16 -8.39 22.87
CA PRO A 3 20.51 -9.23 23.88
C PRO A 3 19.17 -9.75 23.38
N SER A 4 18.92 -11.06 23.52
CA SER A 4 17.75 -11.78 22.98
C SER A 4 16.38 -11.21 23.43
N ARG A 5 16.35 -10.46 24.54
CA ARG A 5 15.14 -9.78 25.06
C ARG A 5 14.72 -8.56 24.24
N ILE A 6 15.65 -7.86 23.58
CA ILE A 6 15.37 -6.62 22.81
C ILE A 6 15.16 -6.93 21.33
N THR A 7 15.76 -8.00 20.83
CA THR A 7 15.69 -8.39 19.42
C THR A 7 14.32 -8.86 18.97
N THR A 8 13.56 -9.52 19.85
CA THR A 8 12.22 -10.05 19.54
C THR A 8 11.17 -8.96 19.32
N PRO A 9 10.99 -7.96 20.21
CA PRO A 9 10.03 -6.88 19.97
C PRO A 9 10.41 -6.03 18.75
N LEU A 10 11.71 -5.82 18.50
CA LEU A 10 12.18 -5.11 17.30
C LEU A 10 11.73 -5.81 16.01
N VAL A 11 11.95 -7.13 15.90
CA VAL A 11 11.52 -7.90 14.72
C VAL A 11 10.00 -7.87 14.59
N TYR A 12 9.27 -7.95 15.70
CA TYR A 12 7.80 -7.85 15.68
C TYR A 12 7.32 -6.51 15.10
N ILE A 13 7.88 -5.39 15.58
CA ILE A 13 7.56 -4.04 15.07
C ILE A 13 7.91 -3.92 13.58
N LEU A 14 9.08 -4.40 13.16
CA LEU A 14 9.50 -4.36 11.76
C LEU A 14 8.58 -5.18 10.85
N VAL A 15 8.16 -6.38 11.30
CA VAL A 15 7.22 -7.23 10.57
C VAL A 15 5.83 -6.59 10.50
N THR A 16 5.39 -5.93 11.58
CA THR A 16 4.15 -5.14 11.57
C THR A 16 4.21 -3.98 10.59
N LEU A 17 5.29 -3.18 10.61
CA LEU A 17 5.48 -2.07 9.66
C LEU A 17 5.56 -2.57 8.21
N PHE A 18 6.18 -3.72 7.99
CA PHE A 18 6.17 -4.38 6.68
C PHE A 18 4.75 -4.79 6.25
N GLY A 19 3.95 -5.35 7.17
CA GLY A 19 2.55 -5.69 6.92
C GLY A 19 1.67 -4.47 6.61
N VAL A 20 1.96 -3.28 7.15
CA VAL A 20 1.21 -2.05 6.83
C VAL A 20 1.24 -1.72 5.33
N GLY A 21 2.31 -2.05 4.61
CA GLY A 21 2.46 -1.70 3.20
C GLY A 21 1.64 -2.54 2.21
N THR A 22 0.91 -3.57 2.65
CA THR A 22 0.22 -4.53 1.77
C THR A 22 -1.02 -3.97 1.10
N TRP A 23 -1.82 -3.19 1.85
CA TRP A 23 -3.13 -2.71 1.39
C TRP A 23 -3.33 -1.21 1.59
N LEU A 24 -2.30 -0.51 2.07
CA LEU A 24 -2.31 0.93 2.34
C LEU A 24 -2.67 1.77 1.10
N ASN A 25 -2.18 1.35 -0.07
CA ASN A 25 -2.13 2.19 -1.25
C ASN A 25 -3.53 2.50 -1.79
N LEU A 26 -4.23 1.51 -2.35
CA LEU A 26 -5.56 1.73 -2.90
C LEU A 26 -6.57 2.14 -1.83
N GLN A 27 -6.50 1.55 -0.64
CA GLN A 27 -7.43 1.88 0.45
C GLN A 27 -7.34 3.35 0.85
N GLY A 28 -6.12 3.89 0.94
CA GLY A 28 -5.94 5.31 1.19
C GLY A 28 -6.50 6.19 0.07
N VAL A 29 -6.35 5.78 -1.19
CA VAL A 29 -6.94 6.52 -2.32
C VAL A 29 -8.47 6.47 -2.30
N PHE A 30 -9.07 5.32 -1.99
CA PHE A 30 -10.53 5.15 -1.88
C PHE A 30 -11.14 6.10 -0.83
N LEU A 31 -10.46 6.29 0.30
CA LEU A 31 -10.92 7.20 1.35
C LEU A 31 -10.96 8.67 0.89
N GLN A 32 -10.19 9.05 -0.12
CA GLN A 32 -10.17 10.42 -0.65
C GLN A 32 -11.25 10.69 -1.70
N PHE A 33 -12.03 9.69 -2.11
CA PHE A 33 -13.05 9.86 -3.14
C PHE A 33 -14.05 10.98 -2.86
N PRO A 34 -14.57 11.21 -1.65
CA PRO A 34 -15.46 12.34 -1.39
C PRO A 34 -14.85 13.70 -1.74
N LEU A 35 -13.52 13.84 -1.70
CA LEU A 35 -12.81 15.07 -2.06
C LEU A 35 -12.31 15.07 -3.51
N ILE A 36 -11.96 13.92 -4.08
CA ILE A 36 -11.45 13.78 -5.45
C ILE A 36 -12.59 13.82 -6.48
N VAL A 37 -13.69 13.10 -6.22
CA VAL A 37 -14.82 12.95 -7.16
C VAL A 37 -15.36 14.28 -7.68
N PRO A 38 -15.57 15.33 -6.84
CA PRO A 38 -16.06 16.62 -7.32
C PRO A 38 -15.06 17.39 -8.20
N GLN A 39 -13.77 17.03 -8.15
CA GLN A 39 -12.69 17.75 -8.85
C GLN A 39 -12.29 17.09 -10.17
N VAL A 40 -12.55 15.80 -10.32
CA VAL A 40 -12.21 15.04 -11.53
C VAL A 40 -13.30 15.11 -12.58
N VAL A 41 -12.91 14.99 -13.85
CA VAL A 41 -13.82 15.01 -15.00
C VAL A 41 -14.74 13.78 -15.06
N GLU A 42 -14.33 12.66 -14.47
CA GLU A 42 -15.10 11.42 -14.43
C GLU A 42 -16.29 11.47 -13.45
N GLY A 43 -16.26 12.38 -12.48
CA GLY A 43 -17.28 12.49 -11.44
C GLY A 43 -17.55 11.16 -10.71
N TRP A 44 -18.82 10.88 -10.44
CA TRP A 44 -19.26 9.65 -9.74
C TRP A 44 -19.08 8.35 -10.52
N ARG A 45 -18.56 8.40 -11.76
CA ARG A 45 -18.10 7.21 -12.46
C ARG A 45 -16.73 6.74 -11.97
N LEU A 46 -15.96 7.62 -11.31
CA LEU A 46 -14.61 7.33 -10.84
C LEU A 46 -14.57 6.08 -9.92
N PRO A 47 -15.44 5.91 -8.90
CA PRO A 47 -15.38 4.74 -8.04
C PRO A 47 -15.57 3.41 -8.79
N ALA A 48 -16.46 3.37 -9.79
CA ALA A 48 -16.66 2.20 -10.62
C ALA A 48 -15.43 1.89 -11.50
N ILE A 49 -14.81 2.92 -12.09
CA ILE A 49 -13.57 2.79 -12.87
C ILE A 49 -12.43 2.30 -11.97
N MET A 50 -12.30 2.86 -10.77
CA MET A 50 -11.28 2.48 -9.79
C MET A 50 -11.48 1.05 -9.28
N GLY A 51 -12.72 0.59 -9.12
CA GLY A 51 -13.03 -0.81 -8.83
C GLY A 51 -12.57 -1.75 -9.94
N LEU A 52 -12.78 -1.38 -11.21
CA LEU A 52 -12.27 -2.14 -12.36
C LEU A 52 -10.74 -2.16 -12.37
N ILE A 53 -10.09 -1.02 -12.12
CA ILE A 53 -8.63 -0.91 -12.03
C ILE A 53 -8.09 -1.83 -10.92
N ALA A 54 -8.67 -1.77 -9.72
CA ALA A 54 -8.28 -2.62 -8.59
C ALA A 54 -8.38 -4.12 -8.96
N ASN A 55 -9.49 -4.53 -9.56
CA ASN A 55 -9.70 -5.92 -9.98
C ASN A 55 -8.75 -6.36 -11.10
N SER A 56 -8.44 -5.46 -12.05
CA SER A 56 -7.47 -5.73 -13.12
C SER A 56 -6.04 -5.97 -12.59
N GLY A 57 -5.75 -5.49 -11.37
CA GLY A 57 -4.50 -5.78 -10.66
C GLY A 57 -4.23 -7.28 -10.46
N THR A 58 -5.26 -8.13 -10.54
CA THR A 58 -5.14 -9.61 -10.52
C THR A 58 -4.17 -10.14 -11.59
N ILE A 59 -3.96 -9.41 -12.69
CA ILE A 59 -2.94 -9.71 -13.70
C ILE A 59 -1.55 -9.91 -13.07
N ALA A 60 -1.25 -9.22 -11.98
CA ALA A 60 0.02 -9.37 -11.27
C ALA A 60 0.23 -10.78 -10.71
N LEU A 61 -0.82 -11.48 -10.28
CA LEU A 61 -0.72 -12.87 -9.81
C LEU A 61 -0.29 -13.82 -10.93
N PHE A 62 -0.78 -13.60 -12.15
CA PHE A 62 -0.36 -14.37 -13.32
C PHE A 62 1.12 -14.13 -13.62
N ILE A 63 1.58 -12.87 -13.54
CA ILE A 63 2.99 -12.52 -13.71
C ILE A 63 3.85 -13.25 -12.67
N VAL A 64 3.48 -13.22 -11.39
CA VAL A 64 4.18 -13.94 -10.32
C VAL A 64 4.18 -15.44 -10.56
N ALA A 65 3.06 -16.02 -10.99
CA ALA A 65 2.94 -17.44 -11.30
C ALA A 65 3.89 -17.86 -12.44
N ILE A 66 3.96 -17.06 -13.50
CA ILE A 66 4.89 -17.30 -14.62
C ILE A 66 6.34 -17.19 -14.15
N ILE A 67 6.69 -16.16 -13.37
CA ILE A 67 8.04 -16.00 -12.81
C ILE A 67 8.43 -17.23 -11.97
N ARG A 68 7.52 -17.71 -11.10
CA ARG A 68 7.74 -18.92 -10.29
C ARG A 68 7.94 -20.17 -11.15
N TRP A 69 7.11 -20.32 -12.18
CA TRP A 69 7.18 -21.45 -13.11
C TRP A 69 8.51 -21.46 -13.88
N CYS A 70 8.89 -20.33 -14.48
CA CYS A 70 10.17 -20.18 -15.19
C CYS A 70 11.38 -20.39 -14.26
N SER A 71 11.29 -19.94 -13.01
CA SER A 71 12.35 -20.09 -12.01
C SER A 71 12.49 -21.52 -11.48
N ARG A 72 11.59 -22.46 -11.84
CA ARG A 72 11.54 -23.85 -11.34
C ARG A 72 11.66 -23.98 -9.82
N GLY A 73 11.22 -22.95 -9.08
CA GLY A 73 11.37 -22.86 -7.63
C GLY A 73 12.81 -22.78 -7.09
N LYS A 74 13.83 -22.59 -7.94
CA LYS A 74 15.25 -22.61 -7.55
C LYS A 74 15.80 -21.26 -7.11
N VAL A 75 15.17 -20.15 -7.51
CA VAL A 75 15.63 -18.79 -7.21
C VAL A 75 14.78 -18.19 -6.11
N ALA A 76 15.43 -17.65 -5.07
CA ALA A 76 14.80 -16.86 -4.02
C ALA A 76 14.35 -15.49 -4.56
N TYR A 77 13.24 -15.46 -5.30
CA TYR A 77 12.70 -14.26 -5.95
C TYR A 77 11.98 -13.34 -4.96
N GLU A 78 11.72 -13.76 -3.72
CA GLU A 78 10.88 -13.01 -2.78
C GLU A 78 11.49 -11.65 -2.42
N ILE A 79 12.80 -11.61 -2.17
CA ILE A 79 13.50 -10.35 -1.84
C ILE A 79 13.45 -9.38 -3.02
N PRO A 80 13.98 -9.71 -4.22
CA PRO A 80 14.00 -8.75 -5.32
C PRO A 80 12.60 -8.31 -5.76
N VAL A 81 11.61 -9.20 -5.72
CA VAL A 81 10.22 -8.83 -6.03
C VAL A 81 9.66 -7.87 -4.98
N ASN A 82 9.84 -8.15 -3.69
CA ASN A 82 9.35 -7.27 -2.61
C ASN A 82 10.02 -5.88 -2.65
N ILE A 83 11.32 -5.81 -2.93
CA ILE A 83 12.01 -4.51 -3.15
C ILE A 83 11.38 -3.78 -4.34
N GLY A 84 11.16 -4.47 -5.45
CA GLY A 84 10.58 -3.90 -6.66
C GLY A 84 9.19 -3.32 -6.42
N ILE A 85 8.28 -4.09 -5.83
CA ILE A 85 6.90 -3.65 -5.59
C ILE A 85 6.82 -2.54 -4.54
N LEU A 86 7.63 -2.57 -3.49
CA LEU A 86 7.66 -1.49 -2.48
C LEU A 86 8.22 -0.19 -3.08
N SER A 87 9.22 -0.29 -3.95
CA SER A 87 9.78 0.85 -4.68
C SER A 87 8.75 1.46 -5.64
N ILE A 88 8.08 0.61 -6.43
CA ILE A 88 7.02 1.03 -7.36
C ILE A 88 5.85 1.65 -6.60
N GLY A 89 5.39 1.01 -5.52
CA GLY A 89 4.29 1.51 -4.70
C GLY A 89 4.60 2.86 -4.06
N THR A 90 5.79 3.00 -3.49
CA THR A 90 6.27 4.28 -2.94
C THR A 90 6.33 5.36 -4.02
N GLY A 91 6.98 5.07 -5.16
CA GLY A 91 7.10 6.01 -6.26
C GLY A 91 5.74 6.42 -6.83
N ALA A 92 4.81 5.47 -6.97
CA ALA A 92 3.47 5.73 -7.46
C ALA A 92 2.65 6.57 -6.48
N LEU A 93 2.72 6.34 -5.17
CA LEU A 93 2.05 7.19 -4.17
C LEU A 93 2.61 8.61 -4.15
N VAL A 94 3.94 8.76 -4.19
CA VAL A 94 4.59 10.06 -4.24
C VAL A 94 4.18 10.81 -5.51
N ALA A 95 4.26 10.15 -6.67
CA ALA A 95 3.81 10.73 -7.93
C ALA A 95 2.33 11.11 -7.88
N LEU A 96 1.48 10.26 -7.28
CA LEU A 96 0.06 10.49 -7.17
C LEU A 96 -0.24 11.73 -6.33
N ALA A 97 0.51 11.98 -5.25
CA ALA A 97 0.36 13.17 -4.43
C ALA A 97 0.48 14.48 -5.23
N PHE A 98 1.29 14.51 -6.29
CA PHE A 98 1.46 15.69 -7.14
C PHE A 98 0.62 15.68 -8.42
N LEU A 99 0.26 14.49 -8.92
CA LEU A 99 -0.37 14.32 -10.24
C LEU A 99 -1.87 14.00 -10.19
N TRP A 100 -2.45 13.75 -9.01
CA TRP A 100 -3.87 13.34 -8.91
C TRP A 100 -4.86 14.32 -9.54
N ASN A 101 -4.59 15.64 -9.50
CA ASN A 101 -5.45 16.69 -10.07
C ASN A 101 -5.01 17.12 -11.49
N LYS A 102 -4.13 16.36 -12.14
CA LYS A 102 -3.72 16.64 -13.53
C LYS A 102 -4.57 15.80 -14.48
N THR A 103 -5.08 16.44 -15.53
CA THR A 103 -5.84 15.77 -16.59
C THR A 103 -5.03 15.75 -17.88
N SER A 104 -5.27 14.75 -18.71
CA SER A 104 -4.73 14.65 -20.07
C SER A 104 -5.85 14.40 -21.07
N ILE A 105 -5.61 14.66 -22.35
CA ILE A 105 -6.61 14.47 -23.41
C ILE A 105 -6.35 13.12 -24.08
N ILE A 106 -7.33 12.21 -24.02
CA ILE A 106 -7.31 10.92 -24.71
C ILE A 106 -8.55 10.84 -25.60
N ALA A 107 -8.37 10.46 -26.86
CA ALA A 107 -9.48 10.32 -27.82
C ALA A 107 -10.40 11.56 -27.90
N GLY A 108 -9.82 12.76 -27.77
CA GLY A 108 -10.56 14.03 -27.82
C GLY A 108 -11.28 14.44 -26.53
N SER A 109 -11.24 13.63 -25.47
CA SER A 109 -11.86 13.94 -24.18
C SER A 109 -10.81 14.10 -23.07
N ARG A 110 -11.09 14.96 -22.08
CA ARG A 110 -10.25 15.10 -20.88
C ARG A 110 -10.49 13.93 -19.95
N HIS A 111 -9.40 13.38 -19.42
CA HIS A 111 -9.40 12.25 -18.51
C HIS A 111 -8.37 12.45 -17.40
N SER A 112 -8.65 11.95 -16.20
CA SER A 112 -7.74 11.90 -15.06
C SER A 112 -6.75 10.74 -15.20
N THR A 113 -6.01 10.73 -16.31
CA THR A 113 -5.18 9.60 -16.74
C THR A 113 -4.08 9.27 -15.75
N TYR A 114 -3.46 10.29 -15.14
CA TYR A 114 -2.40 10.10 -14.16
C TYR A 114 -2.93 9.39 -12.90
N LEU A 115 -4.10 9.82 -12.39
CA LEU A 115 -4.78 9.17 -11.28
C LEU A 115 -5.04 7.69 -11.61
N MET A 116 -5.68 7.41 -12.75
CA MET A 116 -6.01 6.04 -13.16
C MET A 116 -4.78 5.16 -13.37
N ALA A 117 -3.75 5.65 -14.08
CA ALA A 117 -2.54 4.89 -14.38
C ALA A 117 -1.72 4.61 -13.11
N LEU A 118 -1.55 5.59 -12.23
CA LEU A 118 -0.84 5.40 -10.97
C LEU A 118 -1.63 4.46 -10.04
N SER A 119 -2.95 4.60 -9.96
CA SER A 119 -3.80 3.67 -9.21
C SER A 119 -3.74 2.25 -9.76
N PHE A 120 -3.57 2.06 -11.06
CA PHE A 120 -3.30 0.74 -11.64
C PHE A 120 -1.95 0.16 -11.19
N CYS A 121 -0.88 0.97 -11.16
CA CYS A 121 0.39 0.54 -10.59
C CYS A 121 0.25 0.14 -9.11
N LEU A 122 -0.50 0.92 -8.32
CA LEU A 122 -0.80 0.59 -6.92
C LEU A 122 -1.61 -0.71 -6.79
N ALA A 123 -2.58 -0.95 -7.68
CA ALA A 123 -3.34 -2.21 -7.71
C ALA A 123 -2.43 -3.43 -7.95
N LEU A 124 -1.49 -3.34 -8.89
CA LEU A 124 -0.50 -4.40 -9.14
C LEU A 124 0.37 -4.65 -7.91
N VAL A 125 0.81 -3.59 -7.23
CA VAL A 125 1.62 -3.68 -6.01
C VAL A 125 0.85 -4.33 -4.86
N ASP A 126 -0.38 -3.90 -4.60
CA ASP A 126 -1.21 -4.42 -3.51
C ASP A 126 -1.49 -5.92 -3.71
N VAL A 127 -1.92 -6.31 -4.91
CA VAL A 127 -2.17 -7.72 -5.23
C VAL A 127 -0.89 -8.56 -5.15
N THR A 128 0.25 -8.05 -5.63
CA THR A 128 1.52 -8.79 -5.58
C THR A 128 2.02 -8.94 -4.16
N SER A 129 1.95 -7.89 -3.35
CA SER A 129 2.44 -7.86 -1.97
C SER A 129 1.76 -8.94 -1.12
N ASN A 130 0.43 -9.07 -1.22
CA ASN A 130 -0.32 -10.09 -0.48
C ASN A 130 0.13 -11.52 -0.83
N ALA A 131 0.51 -11.75 -2.08
CA ALA A 131 1.00 -13.05 -2.56
C ALA A 131 2.50 -13.32 -2.24
N THR A 132 3.31 -12.28 -2.04
CA THR A 132 4.79 -12.39 -1.98
C THR A 132 5.38 -12.10 -0.60
N PHE A 133 4.66 -11.36 0.25
CA PHE A 133 5.10 -11.03 1.61
C PHE A 133 5.04 -12.25 2.53
N MET A 134 3.97 -13.05 2.44
CA MET A 134 3.83 -14.30 3.18
C MET A 134 4.97 -15.31 2.90
N PRO A 135 5.30 -15.63 1.62
CA PRO A 135 6.47 -16.46 1.30
C PRO A 135 7.80 -15.96 1.89
N PHE A 136 8.00 -14.64 1.98
CA PHE A 136 9.17 -14.07 2.64
C PHE A 136 9.17 -14.33 4.16
N LEU A 137 7.99 -14.24 4.80
CA LEU A 137 7.83 -14.48 6.23
C LEU A 137 8.02 -15.94 6.65
N ASN A 138 7.92 -16.91 5.73
CA ASN A 138 8.26 -18.31 6.01
C ASN A 138 9.71 -18.52 6.50
N ARG A 139 10.58 -17.52 6.30
CA ARG A 139 11.97 -17.54 6.83
C ARG A 139 12.03 -17.22 8.32
N TYR A 140 10.97 -16.65 8.89
CA TYR A 140 10.84 -16.24 10.27
C TYR A 140 9.99 -17.22 11.06
N GLU A 141 10.17 -17.23 12.38
CA GLU A 141 9.35 -18.05 13.25
C GLU A 141 7.87 -17.64 13.22
N LEU A 142 6.96 -18.61 13.30
CA LEU A 142 5.49 -18.43 13.27
C LEU A 142 4.97 -17.34 14.23
N ARG A 143 5.63 -17.10 15.36
CA ARG A 143 5.27 -16.03 16.31
C ARG A 143 5.22 -14.62 15.70
N PHE A 144 5.98 -14.36 14.64
CA PHE A 144 5.99 -13.06 13.96
C PHE A 144 4.85 -12.89 12.95
N LEU A 145 4.18 -13.98 12.56
CA LEU A 145 3.04 -13.94 11.65
C LEU A 145 1.88 -13.09 12.20
N ASN A 146 1.64 -13.18 13.52
CA ASN A 146 0.62 -12.37 14.18
C ASN A 146 0.94 -10.86 14.06
N GLY A 147 2.23 -10.50 14.09
CA GLY A 147 2.65 -9.11 13.89
C GLY A 147 2.39 -8.63 12.46
N PHE A 148 2.57 -9.49 11.46
CA PHE A 148 2.25 -9.20 10.07
C PHE A 148 0.75 -8.96 9.87
N LEU A 149 -0.09 -9.89 10.36
CA LEU A 149 -1.55 -9.78 10.27
C LEU A 149 -2.07 -8.53 10.99
N PHE A 150 -1.46 -8.17 12.11
CA PHE A 150 -1.75 -6.91 12.80
C PHE A 150 -1.37 -5.69 11.93
N GLY A 151 -0.21 -5.73 11.27
CA GLY A 151 0.21 -4.72 10.30
C GLY A 151 -0.75 -4.57 9.13
N GLU A 152 -1.22 -5.70 8.58
CA GLU A 152 -2.22 -5.74 7.53
C GLU A 152 -3.53 -5.07 7.98
N ALA A 153 -3.99 -5.31 9.20
CA ALA A 153 -5.14 -4.60 9.76
C ALA A 153 -4.90 -3.08 9.89
N LEU A 154 -3.69 -2.69 10.32
CA LEU A 154 -3.30 -1.28 10.41
C LEU A 154 -3.24 -0.57 9.06
N SER A 155 -3.00 -1.29 7.96
CA SER A 155 -2.94 -0.73 6.60
C SER A 155 -4.23 -0.01 6.19
N SER A 156 -5.38 -0.43 6.71
CA SER A 156 -6.67 0.24 6.49
C SER A 156 -7.02 1.24 7.59
N LEU A 157 -6.61 0.96 8.83
CA LEU A 157 -6.89 1.83 9.97
C LEU A 157 -6.15 3.18 9.85
N LEU A 158 -4.86 3.17 9.49
CA LEU A 158 -4.04 4.38 9.43
C LEU A 158 -4.57 5.39 8.40
N PRO A 159 -4.89 5.00 7.14
CA PRO A 159 -5.55 5.89 6.20
C PRO A 159 -6.90 6.42 6.70
N GLY A 160 -7.69 5.60 7.41
CA GLY A 160 -8.96 5.98 8.00
C GLY A 160 -8.82 7.05 9.07
N LEU A 161 -7.86 6.87 9.99
CA LEU A 161 -7.53 7.86 11.01
C LEU A 161 -7.03 9.16 10.40
N LEU A 162 -6.18 9.09 9.38
CA LEU A 162 -5.72 10.27 8.64
C LEU A 162 -6.89 10.99 7.94
N GLY A 163 -7.82 10.24 7.34
CA GLY A 163 -8.98 10.80 6.65
C GLY A 163 -9.97 11.45 7.62
N LEU A 164 -10.17 10.83 8.79
CA LEU A 164 -10.96 11.41 9.87
C LEU A 164 -10.31 12.67 10.42
N ALA A 165 -8.99 12.65 10.65
CA ALA A 165 -8.24 13.83 11.09
C ALA A 165 -8.30 14.97 10.07
N GLN A 166 -8.31 14.64 8.77
CA GLN A 166 -8.52 15.58 7.67
C GLN A 166 -9.94 16.16 7.66
N GLY A 167 -10.92 15.44 8.20
CA GLY A 167 -12.33 15.81 8.13
C GLY A 167 -12.98 15.47 6.79
N VAL A 168 -12.54 14.38 6.13
CA VAL A 168 -13.18 13.91 4.90
C VAL A 168 -14.65 13.60 5.18
N GLY A 169 -15.56 14.14 4.36
CA GLY A 169 -16.99 13.90 4.49
C GLY A 169 -17.64 14.60 5.70
N GLY A 170 -16.99 15.60 6.29
CA GLY A 170 -17.59 16.41 7.34
C GLY A 170 -18.75 17.26 6.83
N GLU A 171 -19.97 16.87 7.15
CA GLU A 171 -21.19 17.66 6.91
C GLU A 171 -21.92 17.90 8.23
N THR A 172 -22.43 19.12 8.41
CA THR A 172 -23.36 19.43 9.50
C THR A 172 -24.68 19.87 8.92
N CYS A 173 -25.77 19.24 9.34
CA CYS A 173 -27.11 19.67 8.99
C CYS A 173 -27.60 20.71 10.00
N GLN A 174 -27.80 21.95 9.54
CA GLN A 174 -28.41 23.01 10.34
C GLN A 174 -29.72 23.42 9.65
N ASN A 175 -30.85 23.35 10.36
CA ASN A 175 -32.19 23.71 9.86
C ASN A 175 -32.57 23.03 8.52
N GLY A 176 -32.21 21.76 8.33
CA GLY A 176 -32.52 21.01 7.10
C GLY A 176 -31.63 21.32 5.91
N THR A 177 -30.65 22.23 6.06
CA THR A 177 -29.59 22.47 5.06
C THR A 177 -28.31 21.75 5.48
N SER A 178 -27.68 20.97 4.58
CA SER A 178 -26.36 20.39 4.83
C SER A 178 -25.28 21.41 4.48
N ILE A 179 -24.43 21.70 5.45
CA ILE A 179 -23.26 22.57 5.31
C ILE A 179 -22.04 21.66 5.26
N GLN A 180 -21.35 21.63 4.13
CA GLN A 180 -20.14 20.87 3.98
C GLN A 180 -18.94 21.66 4.52
N HIS A 181 -18.23 21.08 5.48
CA HIS A 181 -17.03 21.71 6.02
C HIS A 181 -15.83 21.45 5.13
N PRO A 182 -14.99 22.45 4.86
CA PRO A 182 -13.75 22.22 4.13
C PRO A 182 -12.83 21.29 4.94
N PRO A 183 -12.07 20.41 4.28
CA PRO A 183 -11.10 19.56 4.95
C PRO A 183 -10.01 20.41 5.61
N ARG A 184 -9.50 19.96 6.76
CA ARG A 184 -8.46 20.66 7.53
C ARG A 184 -7.13 20.77 6.78
N PHE A 185 -6.86 19.85 5.86
CA PHE A 185 -5.71 19.87 4.97
C PHE A 185 -6.04 19.24 3.61
N SER A 186 -5.21 19.50 2.60
CA SER A 186 -5.46 19.08 1.22
C SER A 186 -5.26 17.58 0.99
N VAL A 187 -5.88 17.05 -0.08
CA VAL A 187 -5.68 15.67 -0.56
C VAL A 187 -4.20 15.38 -0.82
N GLN A 188 -3.44 16.37 -1.29
CA GLN A 188 -1.99 16.23 -1.49
C GLN A 188 -1.25 15.95 -0.18
N VAL A 189 -1.54 16.68 0.91
CA VAL A 189 -0.91 16.45 2.23
C VAL A 189 -1.26 15.06 2.75
N TYR A 190 -2.51 14.63 2.55
CA TYR A 190 -2.94 13.27 2.89
C TYR A 190 -2.14 12.20 2.13
N LEU A 191 -2.00 12.33 0.80
CA LEU A 191 -1.26 11.38 -0.04
C LEU A 191 0.25 11.39 0.28
N ILE A 192 0.83 12.53 0.68
CA ILE A 192 2.20 12.60 1.21
C ILE A 192 2.30 11.81 2.52
N GLY A 193 1.32 11.95 3.43
CA GLY A 193 1.24 11.17 4.66
C GLY A 193 1.24 9.67 4.41
N LEU A 194 0.44 9.19 3.43
CA LEU A 194 0.46 7.79 3.00
C LEU A 194 1.81 7.38 2.43
N SER A 195 2.44 8.24 1.63
CA SER A 195 3.76 8.00 1.07
C SER A 195 4.82 7.80 2.16
N VAL A 196 4.76 8.60 3.24
CA VAL A 196 5.64 8.45 4.40
C VAL A 196 5.44 7.10 5.09
N ILE A 197 4.19 6.68 5.29
CA ILE A 197 3.89 5.36 5.88
C ILE A 197 4.44 4.23 4.98
N MET A 198 4.29 4.36 3.66
CA MET A 198 4.83 3.40 2.70
C MET A 198 6.37 3.35 2.71
N ILE A 199 7.03 4.51 2.84
CA ILE A 199 8.49 4.59 3.01
C ILE A 199 8.92 3.89 4.30
N CYS A 200 8.20 4.09 5.41
CA CYS A 200 8.48 3.38 6.67
C CYS A 200 8.37 1.86 6.49
N SER A 201 7.36 1.39 5.76
CA SER A 201 7.20 -0.03 5.41
C SER A 201 8.36 -0.55 4.56
N PHE A 202 8.79 0.23 3.56
CA PHE A 202 9.92 -0.11 2.71
C PHE A 202 11.24 -0.20 3.48
N LEU A 203 11.53 0.80 4.34
CA LEU A 203 12.70 0.79 5.20
C LEU A 203 12.67 -0.39 6.17
N ALA A 204 11.51 -0.71 6.76
CA ALA A 204 11.36 -1.88 7.62
C ALA A 204 11.72 -3.18 6.89
N PHE A 205 11.30 -3.32 5.62
CA PHE A 205 11.66 -4.46 4.79
C PHE A 205 13.16 -4.55 4.50
N ILE A 206 13.82 -3.43 4.18
CA ILE A 206 15.28 -3.39 3.95
C ILE A 206 16.04 -3.77 5.22
N ILE A 207 15.58 -3.31 6.39
CA ILE A 207 16.16 -3.69 7.68
C ILE A 207 15.97 -5.19 7.93
N LEU A 208 14.77 -5.73 7.69
CA LEU A 208 14.50 -7.19 7.81
C LEU A 208 15.37 -8.02 6.85
N CYS A 209 15.65 -7.53 5.65
CA CYS A 209 16.57 -8.20 4.72
C CYS A 209 17.99 -8.24 5.27
N SER A 210 18.44 -7.14 5.90
CA SER A 210 19.77 -6.97 6.46
C SER A 210 19.97 -7.73 7.78
N THR A 211 18.91 -7.92 8.56
CA THR A 211 18.96 -8.65 9.82
C THR A 211 18.72 -10.14 9.64
N LYS A 212 19.57 -10.98 10.26
CA LYS A 212 19.35 -12.44 10.38
C LYS A 212 18.58 -12.84 11.65
N ILE A 213 18.11 -11.85 12.40
CA ILE A 213 17.52 -12.01 13.73
C ILE A 213 16.07 -12.51 13.58
N GLY A 214 15.67 -13.54 14.34
CA GLY A 214 14.30 -14.08 14.31
C GLY A 214 13.99 -15.03 13.15
N ARG A 215 14.97 -15.29 12.27
CA ARG A 215 14.86 -16.37 11.28
C ARG A 215 14.92 -17.71 11.99
N HIS A 216 14.32 -18.74 11.38
CA HIS A 216 14.53 -20.11 11.83
C HIS A 216 16.04 -20.35 11.99
N LYS A 217 16.46 -20.96 13.11
CA LYS A 217 17.80 -21.51 13.21
C LYS A 217 17.91 -22.57 12.11
N THR A 218 18.54 -22.23 11.00
CA THR A 218 19.03 -23.24 10.08
C THR A 218 19.99 -24.08 10.91
N ASN A 219 19.64 -25.33 11.19
CA ASN A 219 20.60 -26.29 11.71
C ASN A 219 21.64 -26.48 10.61
N ASP A 220 22.66 -25.61 10.57
CA ASP A 220 23.88 -25.78 9.77
C ASP A 220 24.74 -26.90 10.38
N THR A 221 24.13 -28.07 10.57
CA THR A 221 24.79 -29.35 10.87
C THR A 221 23.96 -30.45 10.25
N GLN A 222 24.17 -30.68 8.96
CA GLN A 222 24.47 -32.00 8.40
C GLN A 222 24.96 -31.85 6.96
#